data_AF-A0A9Q1BHM3-F1
#
_entry.id   AF-A0A9Q1BHM3-F1
#
_cell.length_a   1.000
_cell.length_b   1.000
_cell.length_c   1.000
_cell.angle_alpha   90.00
_cell.angle_beta   90.00
_cell.angle_gamma   90.00
#
_symmetry.space_group_name_H-M   'P 1'
#
loop_
_entity.id
_entity.type
_entity.pdbx_description
1 polymer ?
#
loop_
_entity_poly.entity_id
_entity_poly.type
_entity_poly.pdbx_seq_one_letter_code
_entity_poly.pdbx_strand_id
1 'polypeptide(L)'
;MVCDLCIMEPFESECLVCEEKQVILQGPNTKREFCEWLLAPPRNNSTCIAHNLKGFDGYFILQHLYDNGVVPPIITNGAKVMSIKLLRNSTRFIDSVNFLRMPLSNMPKTFGFNELKKGYFPHLFKFNTTENQTYIGHFPEASYYAPDVMSSEKRKDFFKWYETEKNKGLLFDFQKELGAYCISDVDILRRCCLKFRSLFMDTTCKEIDNNVEDEAEEGDGVVTEMCGVDPFKHCITIASACNLVFRRNYMKPNSIAVFTNDKPKSYSFAALEWLYYESKQRGVYIQHAQNEGEEKIGNYRVDGFAKEGKIIFSFQGCFWHGCLKCFNEDTMHPAKNESMGEVFKRSEKG
;
A
#
# COMPACT_ATOMS: atom_id res chain seq x y z
N MET A 1 -8.40 20.36 6.86
CA MET A 1 -9.10 19.41 7.74
C MET A 1 -10.35 18.95 6.99
N VAL A 2 -10.83 17.72 7.19
CA VAL A 2 -12.03 17.24 6.51
C VAL A 2 -12.96 16.66 7.56
N CYS A 3 -14.14 17.25 7.74
CA CYS A 3 -15.17 16.67 8.59
C CYS A 3 -15.92 15.56 7.84
N ASP A 4 -16.71 14.76 8.57
CA ASP A 4 -17.44 13.62 8.00
C ASP A 4 -18.44 14.01 6.89
N LEU A 5 -18.94 15.25 6.88
CA LEU A 5 -19.84 15.76 5.83
C LEU A 5 -19.11 16.09 4.53
N CYS A 6 -17.84 16.48 4.61
CA CYS A 6 -17.09 17.04 3.49
C CYS A 6 -16.04 16.05 2.96
N ILE A 7 -16.12 14.80 3.42
CA ILE A 7 -15.19 13.71 3.13
C ILE A 7 -15.39 13.08 1.75
N MET A 8 -16.57 13.26 1.16
CA MET A 8 -16.90 12.77 -0.18
C MET A 8 -17.03 13.90 -1.21
N GLU A 9 -17.03 15.15 -0.75
CA GLU A 9 -17.26 16.31 -1.60
C GLU A 9 -15.95 16.83 -2.22
N PRO A 10 -16.00 17.44 -3.42
CA PRO A 10 -14.85 18.13 -4.02
C PRO A 10 -14.21 19.15 -3.05
N PHE A 11 -12.92 19.46 -3.24
CA PHE A 11 -12.23 20.43 -2.38
C PHE A 11 -12.94 21.79 -2.35
N GLU A 12 -13.39 22.19 -3.53
CA GLU A 12 -13.94 23.49 -3.87
C GLU A 12 -15.39 23.67 -3.38
N SER A 13 -16.05 22.61 -2.91
CA SER A 13 -17.38 22.74 -2.34
C SER A 13 -17.33 23.52 -1.04
N GLU A 14 -18.37 24.28 -0.71
CA GLU A 14 -18.48 24.89 0.61
C GLU A 14 -18.90 23.85 1.65
N CYS A 15 -18.43 24.01 2.88
CA CYS A 15 -18.74 23.11 3.98
C CYS A 15 -19.16 23.94 5.18
N LEU A 16 -20.43 23.83 5.59
CA LEU A 16 -20.99 24.61 6.69
C LEU A 16 -20.30 24.37 8.05
N VAL A 17 -19.55 23.26 8.17
CA VAL A 17 -18.82 22.87 9.39
C VAL A 17 -17.32 23.19 9.31
N CYS A 18 -16.73 23.19 8.11
CA CYS A 18 -15.31 23.49 7.93
C CYS A 18 -15.20 24.96 7.49
N GLU A 19 -15.04 25.88 8.44
CA GLU A 19 -14.86 27.32 8.15
C GLU A 19 -13.66 27.57 7.21
N GLU A 20 -12.58 26.78 7.34
CA GLU A 20 -11.43 26.78 6.42
C GLU A 20 -11.01 25.36 6.05
N LYS A 21 -11.19 24.97 4.78
CA LYS A 21 -10.77 23.64 4.28
C LYS A 21 -9.24 23.55 4.08
N GLN A 22 -8.57 24.67 3.92
CA GLN A 22 -7.13 24.77 3.65
C GLN A 22 -6.49 25.92 4.41
N VAL A 23 -5.29 25.65 4.90
CA VAL A 23 -4.42 26.64 5.53
C VAL A 23 -3.08 26.57 4.82
N ILE A 24 -2.60 27.71 4.35
CA ILE A 24 -1.31 27.86 3.69
C ILE A 24 -0.40 28.62 4.65
N LEU A 25 0.71 27.99 5.04
CA LEU A 25 1.72 28.58 5.90
C LEU A 25 3.00 28.78 5.08
N GLN A 26 3.61 29.96 5.20
CA GLN A 26 4.77 30.37 4.41
C GLN A 26 5.77 31.13 5.27
N GLY A 27 7.05 31.06 4.92
CA GLY A 27 8.12 31.78 5.59
C GLY A 27 9.09 30.90 6.39
N PRO A 28 10.07 31.52 7.09
CA PRO A 28 11.14 30.79 7.77
C PRO A 28 10.66 30.04 9.01
N ASN A 29 9.56 30.47 9.62
CA ASN A 29 9.01 29.88 10.84
C ASN A 29 7.89 28.86 10.58
N THR A 30 7.66 28.47 9.32
CA THR A 30 6.55 27.59 8.93
C THR A 30 6.50 26.29 9.73
N LYS A 31 7.65 25.69 10.08
CA LYS A 31 7.70 24.50 10.95
C LYS A 31 7.03 24.75 12.30
N ARG A 32 7.35 25.87 12.94
CA ARG A 32 6.84 26.24 14.26
C ARG A 32 5.36 26.59 14.16
N GLU A 33 5.01 27.47 13.23
CA GLU A 33 3.63 27.91 13.00
C GLU A 33 2.71 26.74 12.67
N PHE A 34 3.18 25.77 11.86
CA PHE A 34 2.43 24.56 11.56
C PHE A 34 2.13 23.73 12.80
N CYS A 35 3.13 23.51 13.65
CA CYS A 35 2.96 22.73 14.87
C CYS A 35 2.07 23.46 15.88
N GLU A 36 2.24 24.78 16.06
CA GLU A 36 1.39 25.60 16.92
C GLU A 36 -0.06 25.61 16.43
N TRP A 37 -0.27 25.83 15.13
CA TRP A 37 -1.59 25.79 14.49
C TRP A 37 -2.28 24.45 14.69
N LEU A 38 -1.54 23.35 14.57
CA LEU A 38 -2.08 22.00 14.69
C LEU A 38 -2.41 21.61 16.13
N LEU A 39 -1.66 22.15 17.11
CA LEU A 39 -1.88 21.94 18.54
C LEU A 39 -2.96 22.87 19.11
N ALA A 40 -3.29 23.96 18.42
CA ALA A 40 -4.29 24.92 18.84
C ALA A 40 -5.73 24.34 18.78
N PRO A 41 -6.58 24.60 19.79
CA PRO A 41 -8.02 24.30 19.74
C PRO A 41 -8.69 24.95 18.52
N PRO A 42 -9.80 24.40 17.98
CA PRO A 42 -10.59 23.25 18.47
C PRO A 42 -10.18 21.89 17.89
N ARG A 43 -8.96 21.75 17.36
CA ARG A 43 -8.52 20.64 16.48
C ARG A 43 -8.21 19.31 17.18
N ASN A 44 -9.01 18.95 18.17
CA ASN A 44 -8.87 17.72 18.95
C ASN A 44 -9.43 16.51 18.18
N ASN A 45 -9.00 15.29 18.54
CA ASN A 45 -9.43 14.02 17.95
C ASN A 45 -9.18 13.88 16.43
N SER A 46 -8.11 14.49 15.92
CA SER A 46 -7.80 14.48 14.47
C SER A 46 -6.81 13.38 14.07
N THR A 47 -6.96 12.84 12.86
CA THR A 47 -5.95 11.98 12.22
C THR A 47 -5.24 12.73 11.11
N CYS A 48 -3.97 13.04 11.34
CA CYS A 48 -3.08 13.66 10.37
C CYS A 48 -2.39 12.59 9.52
N ILE A 49 -2.47 12.72 8.21
CA ILE A 49 -1.89 11.79 7.25
C ILE A 49 -0.83 12.52 6.45
N ALA A 50 0.41 12.01 6.47
CA ALA A 50 1.46 12.46 5.57
C ALA A 50 1.89 11.32 4.64
N HIS A 51 2.48 11.67 3.50
CA HIS A 51 3.00 10.69 2.55
C HIS A 51 4.48 10.45 2.80
N ASN A 52 4.81 9.28 3.36
CA ASN A 52 6.15 8.92 3.83
C ASN A 52 6.60 9.66 5.10
N LEU A 53 5.66 9.83 6.05
CA LEU A 53 5.91 10.44 7.36
C LEU A 53 7.16 9.84 8.05
N LYS A 54 7.31 8.51 7.97
CA LYS A 54 8.38 7.76 8.64
C LYS A 54 9.79 8.03 8.08
N GLY A 55 9.85 8.59 6.87
CA GLY A 55 11.09 8.93 6.18
C GLY A 55 11.47 10.40 6.29
N PHE A 56 10.50 11.30 6.54
CA PHE A 56 10.69 12.74 6.46
C PHE A 56 9.96 13.50 7.58
N ASP A 57 8.68 13.83 7.38
CA ASP A 57 7.93 14.81 8.18
C ASP A 57 7.89 14.47 9.69
N GLY A 58 7.85 13.18 10.02
CA GLY A 58 7.76 12.71 11.40
C GLY A 58 8.91 13.20 12.27
N TYR A 59 10.13 13.32 11.72
CA TYR A 59 11.28 13.80 12.48
C TYR A 59 11.18 15.28 12.81
N PHE A 60 10.67 16.11 11.90
CA PHE A 60 10.48 17.55 12.16
C PHE A 60 9.43 17.79 13.24
N ILE A 61 8.34 17.03 13.19
CA ILE A 61 7.26 17.09 14.19
C ILE A 61 7.82 16.65 15.56
N LEU A 62 8.53 15.52 15.62
CA LEU A 62 9.14 15.05 16.87
C LEU A 62 10.14 16.05 17.44
N GLN A 63 11.00 16.61 16.60
CA GLN A 63 11.97 17.62 17.02
C GLN A 63 11.24 18.81 17.66
N HIS A 64 10.21 19.36 17.00
CA HIS A 64 9.44 20.47 17.57
C HIS A 64 8.79 20.10 18.92
N LEU A 65 8.24 18.89 19.05
CA LEU A 65 7.64 18.43 20.30
C LEU A 65 8.68 18.33 21.41
N TYR A 66 9.86 17.77 21.12
CA TYR A 66 10.96 17.68 22.09
C TYR A 66 11.49 19.06 22.48
N ASP A 67 11.64 19.98 21.53
CA ASP A 67 12.05 21.37 21.79
C ASP A 67 11.07 22.08 22.75
N ASN A 68 9.79 21.67 22.75
CA ASN A 68 8.74 22.18 23.64
C ASN A 68 8.49 21.29 24.88
N GLY A 69 9.37 20.32 25.16
CA GLY A 69 9.26 19.45 26.34
C GLY A 69 8.12 18.44 26.30
N VAL A 70 7.57 18.15 25.12
CA VAL A 70 6.49 17.18 24.91
C VAL A 70 7.08 15.86 24.42
N VAL A 71 6.86 14.78 25.18
CA VAL A 71 7.29 13.42 24.80
C VAL A 71 6.07 12.59 24.39
N PRO A 72 5.76 12.48 23.09
CA PRO A 72 4.61 11.72 22.63
C PRO A 72 4.90 10.21 22.61
N PRO A 73 3.88 9.35 22.84
CA PRO A 73 3.94 7.96 22.43
C PRO A 73 4.18 7.83 20.92
N ILE A 74 5.15 7.01 20.54
CA ILE A 74 5.49 6.72 19.14
C ILE A 74 5.41 5.23 18.86
N ILE A 75 5.09 4.88 17.62
CA ILE A 75 5.20 3.51 17.11
C ILE A 75 6.25 3.51 16.00
N THR A 76 7.21 2.61 16.10
CA THR A 76 8.34 2.51 15.17
C THR A 76 8.39 1.17 14.43
N ASN A 77 9.04 1.15 13.28
CA ASN A 77 9.51 -0.07 12.61
C ASN A 77 11.02 0.05 12.40
N GLY A 78 11.78 -0.64 13.23
CA GLY A 78 13.19 -0.36 13.42
C GLY A 78 13.40 1.10 13.85
N ALA A 79 14.25 1.82 13.13
CA ALA A 79 14.53 3.24 13.39
C ALA A 79 13.47 4.22 12.82
N LYS A 80 12.50 3.75 12.03
CA LYS A 80 11.55 4.62 11.33
C LYS A 80 10.26 4.83 12.14
N VAL A 81 9.83 6.08 12.29
CA VAL A 81 8.64 6.47 13.06
C VAL A 81 7.37 6.31 12.23
N MET A 82 6.55 5.31 12.52
CA MET A 82 5.33 5.01 11.76
C MET A 82 4.13 5.84 12.21
N SER A 83 4.07 6.17 13.50
CA SER A 83 2.97 6.94 14.08
C SER A 83 3.43 7.71 15.32
N ILE A 84 2.85 8.89 15.50
CA ILE A 84 3.04 9.77 16.66
C ILE A 84 1.65 10.04 17.22
N LYS A 85 1.45 9.85 18.53
CA LYS A 85 0.17 10.15 19.19
C LYS A 85 0.36 11.26 20.21
N LEU A 86 -0.44 12.31 20.08
CA LEU A 86 -0.51 13.41 21.02
C LEU A 86 -1.67 13.15 22.00
N LEU A 87 -1.35 12.93 23.28
CA LEU A 87 -2.36 12.60 24.27
C LEU A 87 -3.23 13.79 24.67
N ARG A 88 -2.68 15.02 24.65
CA ARG A 88 -3.38 16.23 25.10
C ARG A 88 -4.62 16.57 24.27
N ASN A 89 -4.58 16.31 22.97
CA ASN A 89 -5.65 16.59 22.03
C ASN A 89 -6.14 15.36 21.28
N SER A 90 -5.70 14.15 21.67
CA SER A 90 -6.00 12.89 20.97
C SER A 90 -5.66 12.88 19.47
N THR A 91 -4.77 13.77 19.03
CA THR A 91 -4.35 13.84 17.62
C THR A 91 -3.32 12.77 17.32
N ARG A 92 -3.45 12.10 16.17
CA ARG A 92 -2.52 11.06 15.74
C ARG A 92 -1.98 11.36 14.35
N PHE A 93 -0.71 11.08 14.16
CA PHE A 93 -0.05 11.13 12.86
C PHE A 93 0.16 9.71 12.35
N ILE A 94 -0.13 9.51 11.07
CA ILE A 94 0.13 8.25 10.38
C ILE A 94 0.75 8.47 9.01
N ASP A 95 1.45 7.44 8.55
CA ASP A 95 2.04 7.39 7.23
C ASP A 95 1.10 6.68 6.23
N SER A 96 0.66 7.40 5.20
CA SER A 96 -0.14 6.81 4.13
C SER A 96 0.58 5.67 3.38
N VAL A 97 1.92 5.66 3.32
CA VAL A 97 2.71 4.60 2.65
C VAL A 97 2.55 3.25 3.34
N ASN A 98 2.18 3.23 4.63
CA ASN A 98 1.88 1.99 5.34
C ASN A 98 0.57 1.35 4.90
N PHE A 99 -0.28 2.09 4.19
CA PHE A 99 -1.52 1.63 3.58
C PHE A 99 -1.38 1.47 2.06
N LEU A 100 -0.87 2.53 1.42
CA LEU A 100 -0.73 2.67 -0.02
C LEU A 100 0.76 2.66 -0.37
N ARG A 101 1.32 1.47 -0.60
CA ARG A 101 2.76 1.26 -0.88
C ARG A 101 3.14 1.67 -2.31
N MET A 102 2.92 2.93 -2.64
CA MET A 102 3.22 3.50 -3.95
C MET A 102 3.59 4.99 -3.83
N PRO A 103 4.32 5.55 -4.81
CA PRO A 103 4.55 6.99 -4.87
C PRO A 103 3.24 7.76 -5.04
N LEU A 104 3.18 8.97 -4.48
CA LEU A 104 2.03 9.89 -4.61
C LEU A 104 1.57 10.05 -6.05
N SER A 105 2.52 10.16 -6.99
CA SER A 105 2.21 10.31 -8.42
C SER A 105 1.44 9.16 -9.05
N ASN A 106 1.49 7.98 -8.45
CA ASN A 106 0.82 6.79 -8.96
C ASN A 106 -0.57 6.60 -8.33
N MET A 107 -0.88 7.32 -7.25
CA MET A 107 -2.17 7.20 -6.57
C MET A 107 -3.35 7.63 -7.46
N PRO A 108 -3.32 8.77 -8.18
CA PRO A 108 -4.44 9.18 -9.03
C PRO A 108 -4.84 8.10 -10.04
N LYS A 109 -3.84 7.54 -10.75
CA LYS A 109 -4.05 6.46 -11.73
C LYS A 109 -4.64 5.21 -11.09
N THR A 110 -4.20 4.86 -9.87
CA THR A 110 -4.68 3.68 -9.15
C THR A 110 -6.15 3.81 -8.72
N PHE A 111 -6.58 5.02 -8.33
CA PHE A 111 -7.94 5.28 -7.87
C PHE A 111 -8.89 5.80 -8.96
N GLY A 112 -8.43 5.86 -10.22
CA GLY A 112 -9.25 6.30 -11.36
C GLY A 112 -9.49 7.81 -11.42
N PHE A 113 -8.65 8.62 -10.79
CA PHE A 113 -8.71 10.07 -10.92
C PHE A 113 -8.01 10.51 -12.22
N ASN A 114 -8.73 11.23 -13.08
CA ASN A 114 -8.16 11.88 -14.26
C ASN A 114 -7.11 12.91 -13.81
N GLU A 115 -5.96 12.91 -14.47
CA GLU A 115 -4.73 13.64 -14.11
C GLU A 115 -5.00 15.00 -13.47
N LEU A 116 -5.05 15.03 -12.14
CA LEU A 116 -4.89 16.24 -11.35
C LEU A 116 -3.48 16.73 -11.68
N LYS A 117 -3.40 17.78 -12.51
CA LYS A 117 -2.18 18.38 -13.09
C LYS A 117 -0.90 17.94 -12.38
N LYS A 118 -0.22 16.93 -12.92
CA LYS A 118 1.13 16.60 -12.46
C LYS A 118 2.12 17.50 -13.20
N GLY A 119 2.26 18.73 -12.73
CA GLY A 119 3.42 19.56 -13.08
C GLY A 119 4.69 18.96 -12.48
N TYR A 120 5.85 19.22 -13.09
CA TYR A 120 7.14 18.93 -12.47
C TYR A 120 7.62 20.17 -11.72
N PHE A 121 8.25 19.98 -10.57
CA PHE A 121 8.81 21.07 -9.77
C PHE A 121 10.34 20.96 -9.70
N PRO A 122 11.09 22.08 -9.70
CA PRO A 122 12.55 22.04 -9.57
C PRO A 122 12.96 21.65 -8.14
N HIS A 123 13.04 20.35 -7.88
CA HIS A 123 13.28 19.79 -6.54
C HIS A 123 14.71 19.96 -6.03
N LEU A 124 15.68 20.25 -6.91
CA LEU A 124 17.06 20.33 -6.47
C LEU A 124 17.28 21.53 -5.54
N PHE A 125 17.91 21.26 -4.40
CA PHE A 125 18.24 22.23 -3.34
C PHE A 125 18.95 23.49 -3.87
N LYS A 126 19.66 23.39 -5.01
CA LYS A 126 20.31 24.52 -5.67
C LYS A 126 19.34 25.61 -6.17
N PHE A 127 18.07 25.29 -6.41
CA PHE A 127 17.08 26.27 -6.84
C PHE A 127 16.27 26.85 -5.66
N ASN A 128 15.99 26.05 -4.64
CA ASN A 128 15.28 26.48 -3.43
C ASN A 128 16.26 27.08 -2.39
N THR A 129 16.91 28.18 -2.76
CA THR A 129 17.80 28.95 -1.87
C THR A 129 17.14 30.24 -1.40
N THR A 130 17.71 30.91 -0.40
CA THR A 130 17.16 32.17 0.14
C THR A 130 17.15 33.27 -0.93
N GLU A 131 18.13 33.28 -1.82
CA GLU A 131 18.28 34.26 -2.89
C GLU A 131 17.21 34.11 -3.98
N ASN A 132 16.78 32.86 -4.25
CA ASN A 132 15.80 32.56 -5.28
C ASN A 132 14.35 32.55 -4.77
N GLN A 133 14.11 32.83 -3.48
CA GLN A 133 12.75 32.84 -2.93
C GLN A 133 11.85 33.86 -3.64
N THR A 134 12.38 34.98 -4.12
CA THR A 134 11.61 35.99 -4.86
C THR A 134 11.87 35.91 -6.36
N TYR A 135 12.32 34.76 -6.87
CA TYR A 135 12.66 34.59 -8.28
C TYR A 135 11.40 34.67 -9.16
N ILE A 136 11.42 35.67 -10.06
CA ILE A 136 10.48 35.80 -11.17
C ILE A 136 11.34 35.98 -12.41
N GLY A 137 11.30 35.02 -13.33
CA GLY A 137 12.22 35.04 -14.46
C GLY A 137 11.94 33.98 -15.51
N HIS A 138 12.98 33.61 -16.24
CA HIS A 138 12.90 32.56 -17.25
C HIS A 138 12.69 31.20 -16.60
N PHE A 139 12.16 30.26 -17.37
CA PHE A 139 11.94 28.90 -16.88
C PHE A 139 13.26 28.25 -16.42
N PRO A 140 13.31 27.61 -15.23
CA PRO A 140 14.55 27.03 -14.72
C PRO A 140 15.13 25.98 -15.67
N GLU A 141 16.45 25.83 -15.69
CA GLU A 141 17.09 24.79 -16.51
C GLU A 141 16.60 23.38 -16.15
N ALA A 142 16.53 22.51 -17.15
CA ALA A 142 16.08 21.12 -16.97
C ALA A 142 16.87 20.36 -15.89
N SER A 143 18.14 20.73 -15.66
CA SER A 143 19.00 20.14 -14.62
C SER A 143 18.41 20.27 -13.21
N TYR A 144 17.70 21.37 -12.91
CA TYR A 144 17.09 21.63 -11.60
C TYR A 144 15.91 20.71 -11.26
N TYR A 145 15.38 19.97 -12.24
CA TYR A 145 14.27 19.01 -12.08
C TYR A 145 14.75 17.58 -11.83
N ALA A 146 16.07 17.35 -11.75
CA ALA A 146 16.68 16.03 -11.55
C ALA A 146 16.26 14.94 -12.60
N PRO A 147 16.32 15.23 -13.91
CA PRO A 147 15.91 14.28 -14.95
C PRO A 147 16.75 12.99 -14.97
N ASP A 148 17.97 13.02 -14.42
CA ASP A 148 18.87 11.87 -14.36
C ASP A 148 18.46 10.83 -13.30
N VAL A 149 17.63 11.22 -12.32
CA VAL A 149 17.08 10.31 -11.29
C VAL A 149 15.76 9.67 -11.76
N MET A 150 15.19 10.17 -12.86
CA MET A 150 13.94 9.65 -13.43
C MET A 150 14.17 8.40 -14.26
N SER A 151 13.15 7.52 -14.33
CA SER A 151 13.17 6.40 -15.29
C SER A 151 13.17 6.91 -16.73
N SER A 152 13.64 6.08 -17.67
CA SER A 152 13.72 6.43 -19.09
C SER A 152 12.38 6.88 -19.69
N GLU A 153 11.26 6.27 -19.27
CA GLU A 153 9.91 6.64 -19.69
C GLU A 153 9.49 8.00 -19.11
N LYS A 154 9.61 8.19 -17.79
CA LYS A 154 9.28 9.47 -17.12
C LYS A 154 10.15 10.63 -17.60
N ARG A 155 11.41 10.37 -17.93
CA ARG A 155 12.33 11.37 -18.48
C ARG A 155 11.85 11.88 -19.84
N LYS A 156 11.30 11.02 -20.70
CA LYS A 156 10.72 11.43 -21.98
C LYS A 156 9.49 12.32 -21.78
N ASP A 157 8.60 11.92 -20.87
CA ASP A 157 7.41 12.70 -20.53
C ASP A 157 7.79 14.07 -19.94
N PHE A 158 8.81 14.10 -19.08
CA PHE A 158 9.36 15.34 -18.52
C PHE A 158 9.84 16.30 -19.61
N PHE A 159 10.68 15.86 -20.56
CA PHE A 159 11.18 16.75 -21.62
C PHE A 159 10.06 17.24 -22.54
N LYS A 160 9.07 16.40 -22.83
CA LYS A 160 7.89 16.82 -23.60
C LYS A 160 7.11 17.92 -22.88
N TRP A 161 6.89 17.76 -21.58
CA TRP A 161 6.25 18.78 -20.75
C TRP A 161 7.12 20.05 -20.65
N TYR A 162 8.42 19.90 -20.39
CA TYR A 162 9.37 21.00 -20.19
C TYR A 162 9.45 21.92 -21.41
N GLU A 163 9.61 21.35 -22.61
CA GLU A 163 9.63 22.12 -23.85
C GLU A 163 8.28 22.80 -24.10
N THR A 164 7.16 22.15 -23.77
CA THR A 164 5.82 22.74 -23.92
C THR A 164 5.63 23.94 -23.00
N GLU A 165 5.99 23.84 -21.72
CA GLU A 165 5.87 24.96 -20.77
C GLU A 165 6.85 26.09 -21.10
N LYS A 166 8.10 25.76 -21.45
CA LYS A 166 9.11 26.75 -21.85
C LYS A 166 8.68 27.54 -23.09
N ASN A 167 8.06 26.87 -24.07
CA ASN A 167 7.59 27.50 -25.31
C ASN A 167 6.37 28.40 -25.12
N LYS A 168 5.66 28.36 -23.98
CA LYS A 168 4.58 29.31 -23.69
C LYS A 168 5.10 30.72 -23.45
N GLY A 169 6.40 30.90 -23.20
CA GLY A 169 7.02 32.21 -22.97
C GLY A 169 6.52 32.91 -21.70
N LEU A 170 5.90 32.19 -20.78
CA LEU A 170 5.44 32.73 -19.51
C LEU A 170 6.61 32.85 -18.53
N LEU A 171 6.60 33.91 -17.73
CA LEU A 171 7.55 34.06 -16.63
C LEU A 171 7.27 33.01 -15.55
N PHE A 172 8.33 32.37 -15.08
CA PHE A 172 8.30 31.42 -13.98
C PHE A 172 8.37 32.20 -12.66
N ASP A 173 7.29 32.12 -11.88
CA ASP A 173 7.19 32.66 -10.52
C ASP A 173 7.40 31.53 -9.52
N PHE A 174 8.54 31.53 -8.83
CA PHE A 174 8.92 30.43 -7.96
C PHE A 174 7.95 30.24 -6.78
N GLN A 175 7.49 31.31 -6.13
CA GLN A 175 6.58 31.20 -4.98
C GLN A 175 5.21 30.68 -5.40
N LYS A 176 4.71 31.18 -6.54
CA LYS A 176 3.42 30.75 -7.07
C LYS A 176 3.44 29.28 -7.47
N GLU A 177 4.48 28.83 -8.16
CA GLU A 177 4.63 27.44 -8.57
C GLU A 177 4.89 26.51 -7.37
N LEU A 178 5.67 26.95 -6.37
CA LEU A 178 5.90 26.18 -5.14
C LEU A 178 4.59 26.01 -4.37
N GLY A 179 3.82 27.08 -4.21
CA GLY A 179 2.50 27.03 -3.59
C GLY A 179 1.57 26.09 -4.34
N ALA A 180 1.45 26.25 -5.66
CA ALA A 180 0.60 25.40 -6.49
C ALA A 180 0.99 23.90 -6.41
N TYR A 181 2.28 23.60 -6.40
CA TYR A 181 2.82 22.25 -6.26
C TYR A 181 2.45 21.63 -4.91
N CYS A 182 2.73 22.32 -3.79
CA CYS A 182 2.40 21.84 -2.45
C CYS A 182 0.89 21.61 -2.26
N ILE A 183 0.07 22.51 -2.80
CA ILE A 183 -1.40 22.38 -2.75
C ILE A 183 -1.85 21.15 -3.53
N SER A 184 -1.29 20.94 -4.72
CA SER A 184 -1.63 19.79 -5.57
C SER A 184 -1.25 18.46 -4.92
N ASP A 185 -0.05 18.34 -4.34
CA ASP A 185 0.40 17.12 -3.65
C ASP A 185 -0.51 16.77 -2.46
N VAL A 186 -0.87 17.75 -1.64
CA VAL A 186 -1.78 17.55 -0.50
C VAL A 186 -3.18 17.18 -0.97
N ASP A 187 -3.69 17.79 -2.04
CA ASP A 187 -5.01 17.48 -2.58
C ASP A 187 -5.06 16.06 -3.18
N ILE A 188 -4.02 15.65 -3.92
CA ILE A 188 -3.89 14.28 -4.44
C ILE A 188 -3.90 13.28 -3.28
N LEU A 189 -3.07 13.50 -2.26
CA LEU A 189 -3.00 12.61 -1.11
C LEU A 189 -4.35 12.46 -0.44
N ARG A 190 -5.03 13.59 -0.21
CA ARG A 190 -6.34 13.65 0.42
C ARG A 190 -7.38 12.87 -0.39
N ARG A 191 -7.59 13.20 -1.67
CA ARG A 191 -8.59 12.52 -2.52
C ARG A 191 -8.35 11.01 -2.61
N CYS A 192 -7.09 10.59 -2.75
CA CYS A 192 -6.73 9.18 -2.85
C CYS A 192 -6.94 8.43 -1.53
N CYS A 193 -6.54 9.01 -0.40
CA CYS A 193 -6.79 8.41 0.92
C CYS A 193 -8.28 8.30 1.21
N LEU A 194 -9.09 9.32 0.89
CA LEU A 194 -10.53 9.28 1.11
C LEU A 194 -11.22 8.24 0.22
N LYS A 195 -10.81 8.13 -1.05
CA LYS A 195 -11.31 7.08 -1.94
C LYS A 195 -10.95 5.68 -1.44
N PHE A 196 -9.71 5.50 -0.97
CA PHE A 196 -9.30 4.25 -0.33
C PHE A 196 -10.14 3.92 0.90
N ARG A 197 -10.36 4.90 1.79
CA ARG A 197 -11.19 4.75 3.00
C ARG A 197 -12.61 4.29 2.64
N SER A 198 -13.26 4.98 1.70
CA SER A 198 -14.59 4.63 1.19
C SER A 198 -14.63 3.19 0.71
N LEU A 199 -13.77 2.84 -0.26
CA LEU A 199 -13.73 1.49 -0.83
C LEU A 199 -13.49 0.41 0.24
N PHE A 200 -12.60 0.68 1.19
CA PHE A 200 -12.30 -0.26 2.27
C PHE A 200 -13.49 -0.43 3.20
N MET A 201 -14.16 0.66 3.59
CA MET A 201 -15.37 0.59 4.43
C MET A 201 -16.51 -0.13 3.70
N ASP A 202 -16.76 0.20 2.44
CA ASP A 202 -17.82 -0.42 1.62
C ASP A 202 -17.59 -1.94 1.49
N THR A 203 -16.36 -2.35 1.20
CA THR A 203 -15.99 -3.78 1.04
C THR A 203 -16.04 -4.56 2.35
N THR A 204 -15.83 -3.89 3.48
CA THR A 204 -15.75 -4.54 4.80
C THR A 204 -17.03 -4.39 5.61
N CYS A 205 -18.02 -3.70 5.06
CA CYS A 205 -19.37 -3.68 5.58
C CYS A 205 -19.94 -5.09 5.51
N LYS A 206 -20.49 -5.57 6.63
CA LYS A 206 -21.28 -6.80 6.68
C LYS A 206 -22.71 -6.40 7.01
N GLU A 207 -23.67 -7.01 6.34
CA GLU A 207 -25.05 -7.01 6.81
C GLU A 207 -25.07 -7.63 8.21
N ILE A 208 -25.66 -6.91 9.16
CA ILE A 208 -25.91 -7.45 10.49
C ILE A 208 -27.04 -8.46 10.31
N ASP A 209 -26.78 -9.74 10.57
CA ASP A 209 -27.87 -10.71 10.73
C ASP A 209 -28.69 -10.25 11.94
N ASN A 210 -29.91 -9.75 11.71
CA ASN A 210 -30.87 -9.32 12.75
C ASN A 210 -31.39 -10.48 13.62
N ASN A 211 -30.70 -11.63 13.65
CA ASN A 211 -31.12 -12.86 14.34
C ASN A 211 -30.24 -13.23 15.54
N VAL A 212 -29.47 -12.28 16.08
CA VAL A 212 -28.83 -12.47 17.39
C VAL A 212 -29.54 -11.58 18.39
N GLU A 213 -30.52 -12.16 19.10
CA GLU A 213 -31.03 -11.65 20.37
C GLU A 213 -29.91 -11.76 21.42
N ASP A 214 -28.92 -10.86 21.35
CA ASP A 214 -28.02 -10.65 22.47
C ASP A 214 -28.60 -9.52 23.32
N GLU A 215 -28.89 -9.85 24.58
CA GLU A 215 -29.45 -9.01 25.63
C GLU A 215 -28.72 -7.65 25.72
N ALA A 216 -29.32 -6.61 25.13
CA ALA A 216 -28.87 -5.24 25.29
C ALA A 216 -29.43 -4.70 26.62
N GLU A 217 -28.54 -4.36 27.56
CA GLU A 217 -28.87 -3.51 28.70
C GLU A 217 -29.43 -2.17 28.18
N GLU A 218 -30.60 -1.79 28.72
CA GLU A 218 -31.29 -0.54 28.40
C GLU A 218 -30.42 0.68 28.75
N GLY A 219 -29.91 1.36 27.72
CA GLY A 219 -29.14 2.58 27.92
C GLY A 219 -28.74 3.24 26.61
N ASP A 220 -29.57 4.20 26.18
CA ASP A 220 -29.36 5.18 25.12
C ASP A 220 -29.45 4.64 23.67
N GLY A 221 -30.21 5.36 22.85
CA GLY A 221 -30.64 4.95 21.51
C GLY A 221 -29.48 4.57 20.59
N VAL A 222 -29.32 3.26 20.37
CA VAL A 222 -28.34 2.71 19.42
C VAL A 222 -28.82 3.01 18.01
N VAL A 223 -28.28 4.08 17.43
CA VAL A 223 -28.27 4.26 15.98
C VAL A 223 -27.39 3.13 15.43
N THR A 224 -28.01 2.08 14.88
CA THR A 224 -27.33 0.99 14.18
C THR A 224 -26.68 1.55 12.90
N GLU A 225 -25.48 2.10 13.06
CA GLU A 225 -24.69 2.64 11.96
C GLU A 225 -24.05 1.47 11.21
N MET A 226 -24.52 1.22 9.98
CA MET A 226 -23.90 0.29 9.02
C MET A 226 -22.44 0.72 8.78
N CYS A 227 -21.51 0.23 9.58
CA CYS A 227 -20.17 0.82 9.61
C CYS A 227 -19.13 -0.23 9.22
N GLY A 228 -18.66 -0.21 7.97
CA GLY A 228 -17.43 -0.89 7.57
C GLY A 228 -16.24 -0.51 8.47
N VAL A 229 -15.15 -1.27 8.39
CA VAL A 229 -13.96 -0.95 9.20
C VAL A 229 -13.26 0.28 8.61
N ASP A 230 -13.17 1.36 9.37
CA ASP A 230 -12.34 2.51 8.97
C ASP A 230 -10.84 2.16 9.08
N PRO A 231 -10.09 2.13 7.96
CA PRO A 231 -8.68 1.74 7.97
C PRO A 231 -7.78 2.77 8.64
N PHE A 232 -8.18 4.04 8.78
CA PHE A 232 -7.35 5.09 9.36
C PHE A 232 -7.70 5.41 10.81
N LYS A 233 -8.88 5.04 11.30
CA LYS A 233 -9.32 5.39 12.67
C LYS A 233 -8.56 4.64 13.78
N HIS A 234 -8.32 3.34 13.60
CA HIS A 234 -7.72 2.48 14.63
C HIS A 234 -6.45 1.75 14.18
N CYS A 235 -6.13 1.78 12.89
CA CYS A 235 -5.01 1.03 12.33
C CYS A 235 -3.89 1.97 11.89
N ILE A 236 -2.65 1.46 11.84
CA ILE A 236 -1.45 2.22 11.40
C ILE A 236 -0.83 1.66 10.11
N THR A 237 -1.30 0.47 9.70
CA THR A 237 -0.88 -0.23 8.48
C THR A 237 -2.08 -0.93 7.84
N ILE A 238 -1.96 -1.24 6.54
CA ILE A 238 -2.93 -2.10 5.85
C ILE A 238 -3.05 -3.47 6.53
N ALA A 239 -1.94 -4.05 6.99
CA ALA A 239 -1.96 -5.35 7.66
C ALA A 239 -2.77 -5.31 8.96
N SER A 240 -2.62 -4.25 9.77
CA SER A 240 -3.46 -4.06 10.96
C SER A 240 -4.94 -3.85 10.61
N ALA A 241 -5.25 -3.15 9.52
CA ALA A 241 -6.64 -2.98 9.07
C ALA A 241 -7.26 -4.30 8.60
N CYS A 242 -6.54 -5.08 7.79
CA CYS A 242 -6.98 -6.42 7.36
C CYS A 242 -7.13 -7.37 8.55
N ASN A 243 -6.24 -7.31 9.54
CA ASN A 243 -6.36 -8.12 10.74
C ASN A 243 -7.60 -7.71 11.58
N LEU A 244 -7.88 -6.41 11.69
CA LEU A 244 -9.10 -5.92 12.36
C LEU A 244 -10.36 -6.40 11.64
N VAL A 245 -10.39 -6.33 10.31
CA VAL A 245 -11.48 -6.89 9.49
C VAL A 245 -11.62 -8.39 9.74
N PHE A 246 -10.51 -9.15 9.71
CA PHE A 246 -10.54 -10.59 9.97
C PHE A 246 -11.14 -10.91 11.34
N ARG A 247 -10.65 -10.23 12.39
CA ARG A 247 -11.12 -10.41 13.77
C ARG A 247 -12.59 -10.01 13.96
N ARG A 248 -13.03 -8.95 13.30
CA ARG A 248 -14.40 -8.44 13.41
C ARG A 248 -15.39 -9.29 12.62
N ASN A 249 -15.01 -9.65 11.40
CA ASN A 249 -15.96 -10.18 10.42
C ASN A 249 -15.89 -11.72 10.31
N TYR A 250 -14.75 -12.36 10.56
CA TYR A 250 -14.55 -13.77 10.20
C TYR A 250 -14.12 -14.66 11.37
N MET A 251 -13.52 -14.09 12.42
CA MET A 251 -13.11 -14.85 13.60
C MET A 251 -14.33 -15.20 14.45
N LYS A 252 -14.47 -16.47 14.83
CA LYS A 252 -15.54 -16.89 15.73
C LYS A 252 -15.34 -16.27 17.12
N PRO A 253 -16.41 -15.89 17.84
CA PRO A 253 -16.31 -15.44 19.22
C PRO A 253 -15.51 -16.43 20.08
N ASN A 254 -14.70 -15.91 21.00
CA ASN A 254 -13.89 -16.71 21.94
C ASN A 254 -12.97 -17.77 21.29
N SER A 255 -12.58 -17.56 20.02
CA SER A 255 -11.64 -18.43 19.33
C SER A 255 -10.26 -17.77 19.18
N ILE A 256 -9.21 -18.59 19.23
CA ILE A 256 -7.84 -18.17 18.92
C ILE A 256 -7.50 -18.73 17.54
N ALA A 257 -7.04 -17.87 16.64
CA ALA A 257 -6.48 -18.33 15.38
C ALA A 257 -5.16 -19.06 15.66
N VAL A 258 -5.17 -20.39 15.53
CA VAL A 258 -3.95 -21.19 15.57
C VAL A 258 -3.32 -21.13 14.18
N PHE A 259 -2.30 -20.29 14.03
CA PHE A 259 -1.42 -20.34 12.87
C PHE A 259 -0.46 -21.51 13.10
N THR A 260 -0.67 -22.63 12.41
CA THR A 260 0.38 -23.65 12.38
C THR A 260 1.58 -23.05 11.65
N ASN A 261 2.77 -23.14 12.23
CA ASN A 261 4.03 -22.75 11.56
C ASN A 261 4.41 -23.72 10.43
N ASP A 262 3.43 -24.42 9.88
CA ASP A 262 3.60 -25.22 8.68
C ASP A 262 3.97 -24.23 7.59
N LYS A 263 5.26 -24.17 7.26
CA LYS A 263 5.71 -23.46 6.07
C LYS A 263 4.82 -23.97 4.93
N PRO A 264 4.01 -23.11 4.30
CA PRO A 264 3.23 -23.56 3.15
C PRO A 264 4.24 -24.13 2.17
N LYS A 265 4.05 -25.40 1.81
CA LYS A 265 4.95 -26.06 0.87
C LYS A 265 4.98 -25.21 -0.39
N SER A 266 6.17 -24.82 -0.81
CA SER A 266 6.34 -24.04 -2.02
C SER A 266 5.92 -24.90 -3.20
N TYR A 267 4.88 -24.50 -3.90
CA TYR A 267 4.47 -25.07 -5.18
C TYR A 267 4.74 -24.07 -6.30
N SER A 268 5.00 -24.56 -7.51
CA SER A 268 5.26 -23.72 -8.67
C SER A 268 3.94 -23.24 -9.30
N PHE A 269 3.79 -21.94 -9.53
CA PHE A 269 2.64 -21.39 -10.26
C PHE A 269 2.55 -21.98 -11.68
N ALA A 270 3.69 -22.20 -12.33
CA ALA A 270 3.74 -22.84 -13.66
C ALA A 270 3.27 -24.30 -13.62
N ALA A 271 3.55 -25.03 -12.53
CA ALA A 271 3.06 -26.39 -12.36
C ALA A 271 1.53 -26.40 -12.18
N LEU A 272 0.98 -25.47 -11.40
CA LEU A 272 -0.47 -25.35 -11.22
C LEU A 272 -1.20 -25.01 -12.53
N GLU A 273 -0.66 -24.08 -13.32
CA GLU A 273 -1.22 -23.70 -14.62
C GLU A 273 -1.20 -24.88 -15.60
N TRP A 274 -0.12 -25.65 -15.62
CA TRP A 274 -0.03 -26.87 -16.42
C TRP A 274 -1.05 -27.94 -15.98
N LEU A 275 -1.23 -28.18 -14.68
CA LEU A 275 -2.23 -29.13 -14.17
C LEU A 275 -3.66 -28.69 -14.52
N TYR A 276 -3.93 -27.38 -14.46
CA TYR A 276 -5.22 -26.84 -14.90
C TYR A 276 -5.45 -27.11 -16.40
N TYR A 277 -4.42 -26.89 -17.23
CA TYR A 277 -4.46 -27.21 -18.65
C TYR A 277 -4.71 -28.71 -18.91
N GLU A 278 -3.97 -29.62 -18.26
CA GLU A 278 -4.15 -31.07 -18.39
C GLU A 278 -5.55 -31.52 -17.95
N SER A 279 -6.07 -30.95 -16.85
CA SER A 279 -7.44 -31.21 -16.38
C SER A 279 -8.47 -30.86 -17.45
N LYS A 280 -8.30 -29.72 -18.12
CA LYS A 280 -9.19 -29.29 -19.21
C LYS A 280 -9.03 -30.13 -20.48
N GLN A 281 -7.81 -30.46 -20.88
CA GLN A 281 -7.56 -31.24 -22.09
C GLN A 281 -8.10 -32.68 -21.97
N ARG A 282 -7.95 -33.28 -20.79
CA ARG A 282 -8.36 -34.68 -20.54
C ARG A 282 -9.78 -34.80 -19.99
N GLY A 283 -10.39 -33.70 -19.59
CA GLY A 283 -11.71 -33.70 -18.97
C GLY A 283 -11.76 -34.40 -17.61
N VAL A 284 -10.63 -34.49 -16.90
CA VAL A 284 -10.52 -35.17 -15.61
C VAL A 284 -10.25 -34.18 -14.48
N TYR A 285 -10.79 -34.46 -13.30
CA TYR A 285 -10.45 -33.71 -12.10
C TYR A 285 -9.06 -34.12 -11.60
N ILE A 286 -8.20 -33.13 -11.35
CA ILE A 286 -6.85 -33.33 -10.85
C ILE A 286 -6.71 -32.70 -9.46
N GLN A 287 -6.42 -33.52 -8.46
CA GLN A 287 -6.09 -33.10 -7.09
C GLN A 287 -4.64 -32.58 -7.05
N HIS A 288 -4.40 -31.41 -6.45
CA HIS A 288 -3.10 -30.73 -6.38
C HIS A 288 -3.00 -29.76 -5.18
N ALA A 289 -1.85 -29.10 -5.00
CA ALA A 289 -1.53 -28.27 -3.82
C ALA A 289 -2.53 -27.14 -3.45
N GLN A 290 -3.33 -26.64 -4.39
CA GLN A 290 -4.24 -25.50 -4.19
C GLN A 290 -5.72 -25.87 -4.01
N ASN A 291 -6.06 -27.16 -4.12
CA ASN A 291 -7.42 -27.65 -3.85
C ASN A 291 -7.46 -28.51 -2.57
N GLU A 292 -7.46 -29.83 -2.68
CA GLU A 292 -7.46 -30.80 -1.58
C GLU A 292 -6.03 -31.16 -1.11
N GLY A 293 -5.01 -30.55 -1.71
CA GLY A 293 -3.60 -30.80 -1.42
C GLY A 293 -3.00 -31.92 -2.28
N GLU A 294 -1.67 -32.01 -2.29
CA GLU A 294 -0.95 -33.07 -3.04
C GLU A 294 -1.21 -34.46 -2.45
N GLU A 295 -1.59 -35.40 -3.30
CA GLU A 295 -1.78 -36.80 -2.94
C GLU A 295 -0.43 -37.47 -2.64
N LYS A 296 -0.41 -38.32 -1.61
CA LYS A 296 0.78 -39.11 -1.25
C LYS A 296 0.64 -40.53 -1.80
N ILE A 297 1.53 -40.93 -2.71
CA ILE A 297 1.60 -42.28 -3.27
C ILE A 297 2.92 -42.90 -2.82
N GLY A 298 2.83 -43.96 -2.02
CA GLY A 298 4.00 -44.57 -1.39
C GLY A 298 4.73 -43.58 -0.48
N ASN A 299 6.02 -43.36 -0.74
CA ASN A 299 6.83 -42.40 0.00
C ASN A 299 6.83 -40.99 -0.60
N TYR A 300 6.23 -40.80 -1.77
CA TYR A 300 6.30 -39.56 -2.52
C TYR A 300 4.96 -38.82 -2.53
N ARG A 301 5.01 -37.49 -2.63
CA ARG A 301 3.86 -36.67 -3.00
C ARG A 301 4.00 -36.29 -4.46
N VAL A 302 2.88 -36.27 -5.16
CA VAL A 302 2.84 -35.99 -6.61
C VAL A 302 2.24 -34.62 -6.86
N ASP A 303 2.69 -33.95 -7.92
CA ASP A 303 2.23 -32.59 -8.26
C ASP A 303 0.72 -32.58 -8.56
N GLY A 304 0.23 -33.61 -9.26
CA GLY A 304 -1.19 -33.81 -9.51
C GLY A 304 -1.60 -35.29 -9.54
N PHE A 305 -2.82 -35.59 -9.07
CA PHE A 305 -3.39 -36.93 -9.10
C PHE A 305 -4.84 -36.91 -9.58
N ALA A 306 -5.15 -37.71 -10.61
CA ALA A 306 -6.51 -37.98 -11.02
C ALA A 306 -6.96 -39.34 -10.47
N LYS A 307 -7.94 -39.31 -9.55
CA LYS A 307 -8.55 -40.52 -8.98
C LYS A 307 -9.20 -41.36 -10.08
N GLU A 308 -9.85 -40.69 -11.02
CA GLU A 308 -10.40 -41.31 -12.23
C GLU A 308 -9.26 -41.72 -13.17
N GLY A 309 -9.14 -43.01 -13.42
CA GLY A 309 -8.05 -43.58 -14.22
C GLY A 309 -6.72 -43.77 -13.48
N LYS A 310 -6.61 -43.38 -12.21
CA LYS A 310 -5.39 -43.50 -11.37
C LYS A 310 -4.14 -42.93 -12.06
N ILE A 311 -4.25 -41.71 -12.58
CA ILE A 311 -3.19 -41.07 -13.35
C ILE A 311 -2.39 -40.12 -12.45
N ILE A 312 -1.07 -40.24 -12.51
CA ILE A 312 -0.12 -39.36 -11.82
C ILE A 312 0.41 -38.32 -12.79
N PHE A 313 0.38 -37.07 -12.38
CA PHE A 313 0.95 -35.93 -13.11
C PHE A 313 2.16 -35.42 -12.34
N SER A 314 3.32 -35.38 -13.01
CA SER A 314 4.54 -34.80 -12.47
C SER A 314 5.08 -33.74 -13.42
N PHE A 315 5.12 -32.50 -12.95
CA PHE A 315 5.61 -31.37 -13.73
C PHE A 315 7.13 -31.44 -13.82
N GLN A 316 7.67 -31.48 -15.04
CA GLN A 316 9.09 -31.75 -15.28
C GLN A 316 9.59 -33.07 -14.67
N GLY A 317 8.72 -34.08 -14.55
CA GLY A 317 9.06 -35.37 -13.95
C GLY A 317 10.29 -36.02 -14.58
N CYS A 318 10.50 -35.89 -15.90
CA CYS A 318 11.69 -36.42 -16.58
C CYS A 318 13.00 -35.85 -16.04
N PHE A 319 13.02 -34.57 -15.67
CA PHE A 319 14.19 -33.91 -15.08
C PHE A 319 14.42 -34.42 -13.66
N TRP A 320 13.38 -34.39 -12.82
CA TRP A 320 13.50 -34.73 -11.40
C TRP A 320 13.69 -36.23 -11.10
N HIS A 321 13.20 -37.09 -11.99
CA HIS A 321 13.25 -38.55 -11.88
C HIS A 321 14.25 -39.22 -12.85
N GLY A 322 15.03 -38.46 -13.62
CA GLY A 322 16.13 -39.03 -14.42
C GLY A 322 15.68 -39.88 -15.61
N CYS A 323 14.80 -39.38 -16.47
CA CYS A 323 14.29 -40.18 -17.59
C CYS A 323 15.39 -40.55 -18.61
N LEU A 324 15.72 -41.85 -18.71
CA LEU A 324 16.74 -42.39 -19.63
C LEU A 324 16.39 -42.25 -21.13
N LYS A 325 15.14 -41.90 -21.47
CA LYS A 325 14.75 -41.56 -22.85
C LYS A 325 15.07 -40.11 -23.20
N CYS A 326 15.05 -39.22 -22.21
CA CYS A 326 15.25 -37.79 -22.41
C CYS A 326 16.71 -37.37 -22.13
N PHE A 327 17.44 -38.14 -21.31
CA PHE A 327 18.79 -37.84 -20.88
C PHE A 327 19.65 -39.10 -20.90
N ASN A 328 20.94 -38.96 -21.24
CA ASN A 328 21.92 -40.04 -21.13
C ASN A 328 22.18 -40.39 -19.66
N GLU A 329 22.49 -41.66 -19.39
CA GLU A 329 22.72 -42.17 -18.02
C GLU A 329 23.83 -41.39 -17.29
N ASP A 330 24.89 -41.03 -18.01
CA ASP A 330 26.07 -40.32 -17.48
C ASP A 330 25.89 -38.79 -17.37
N THR A 331 24.76 -38.23 -17.84
CA THR A 331 24.53 -36.79 -17.74
C THR A 331 24.38 -36.38 -16.28
N MET A 332 25.17 -35.41 -15.83
CA MET A 332 25.04 -34.86 -14.48
C MET A 332 23.77 -34.03 -14.32
N HIS A 333 23.00 -34.28 -13.26
CA HIS A 333 21.78 -33.54 -12.98
C HIS A 333 22.12 -32.11 -12.48
N PRO A 334 21.64 -31.02 -13.11
CA PRO A 334 22.06 -29.66 -12.75
C PRO A 334 21.79 -29.23 -11.29
N ALA A 335 20.75 -29.79 -10.66
CA ALA A 335 20.38 -29.50 -9.27
C ALA A 335 20.71 -30.61 -8.26
N LYS A 336 21.28 -31.75 -8.70
CA LYS A 336 21.58 -32.90 -7.83
C LYS A 336 23.01 -33.34 -8.15
N ASN A 337 23.82 -33.62 -7.13
CA ASN A 337 25.21 -34.03 -7.34
C ASN A 337 25.34 -35.52 -7.74
N GLU A 338 24.52 -35.96 -8.70
CA GLU A 338 24.33 -37.35 -9.14
C GLU A 338 24.05 -37.36 -10.65
N SER A 339 24.30 -38.49 -11.32
CA SER A 339 23.95 -38.66 -12.73
C SER A 339 22.45 -38.91 -12.92
N MET A 340 21.91 -38.64 -14.11
CA MET A 340 20.51 -38.92 -14.44
C MET A 340 20.18 -40.41 -14.27
N GLY A 341 21.14 -41.30 -14.53
CA GLY A 341 21.01 -42.73 -14.26
C GLY A 341 20.86 -43.10 -12.79
N GLU A 342 21.62 -42.44 -11.92
CA GLU A 342 21.50 -42.63 -10.46
C GLU A 342 20.17 -42.09 -9.94
N VAL A 343 19.73 -40.94 -10.46
CA VAL A 343 18.43 -40.35 -10.13
C VAL A 343 17.27 -41.27 -10.57
N PHE A 344 17.39 -41.92 -11.72
CA PHE A 344 16.43 -42.91 -12.21
C PHE A 344 16.33 -44.11 -11.28
N LYS A 345 17.47 -44.75 -10.97
CA LYS A 345 17.55 -45.94 -10.10
C LYS A 345 17.01 -45.67 -8.69
N ARG A 346 17.14 -44.44 -8.19
CA ARG A 346 16.54 -44.05 -6.90
C ARG A 346 15.01 -43.88 -7.01
N SER A 347 14.54 -43.31 -8.11
CA SER A 347 13.11 -43.07 -8.32
C SER A 347 12.32 -44.36 -8.57
N GLU A 348 12.95 -45.42 -9.09
CA GLU A 348 12.32 -46.75 -9.23
C GLU A 348 12.15 -47.51 -7.89
N LYS A 349 12.89 -47.13 -6.85
CA LYS A 349 12.94 -47.88 -5.57
C LYS A 349 11.88 -47.46 -4.54
N GLY A 350 11.05 -46.45 -4.80
CA GLY A 350 10.02 -45.99 -3.86
C GLY A 350 8.72 -45.69 -4.56
#